data_AF-A0A945YRZ0-F1
#
_entry.id   AF-A0A945YRZ0-F1
#
_cell.length_a   1.000
_cell.length_b   1.000
_cell.length_c   1.000
_cell.angle_alpha   90.00
_cell.angle_beta   90.00
_cell.angle_gamma   90.00
#
_symmetry.space_group_name_H-M   'P 1'
#
loop_
_entity.id
_entity.type
_entity.pdbx_description
1 polymer ?
#
loop_
_entity_poly.entity_id
_entity_poly.type
_entity_poly.pdbx_seq_one_letter_code
_entity_poly.pdbx_strand_id
1 'polypeptide(L)'
;MTWFQLNGQFIWSWFKDHPLTLCLFGVPVSYLYIVATKYSFEAFNELLWPGRFLGFAVGMITFTLFTSIFMGEGINNKTVVSLILALILVSIQVFWK
;
A
#
# COMPACT_ATOMS: atom_id res chain seq x y z
N MET A 1 8.73 0.08 1.25
CA MET A 1 9.64 0.11 0.09
C MET A 1 8.95 0.58 -1.18
N THR A 2 7.79 0.03 -1.53
CA THR A 2 7.06 0.40 -2.76
C THR A 2 6.73 1.89 -2.87
N TRP A 3 6.36 2.54 -1.77
CA TRP A 3 6.14 3.99 -1.76
C TRP A 3 7.39 4.78 -2.16
N PHE A 4 8.56 4.42 -1.63
CA PHE A 4 9.83 5.08 -1.98
C PHE A 4 10.24 4.80 -3.42
N GLN A 5 9.99 3.58 -3.94
CA GLN A 5 10.28 3.26 -5.33
C GLN A 5 9.46 4.12 -6.31
N LEU A 6 8.18 4.37 -5.99
CA LEU A 6 7.27 5.10 -6.87
C LEU A 6 7.34 6.62 -6.68
N ASN A 7 7.44 7.09 -5.43
CA ASN A 7 7.33 8.51 -5.09
C ASN A 7 8.68 9.14 -4.71
N GLY A 8 9.71 8.35 -4.43
CA GLY A 8 11.04 8.87 -4.06
C GLY A 8 11.67 9.74 -5.16
N GLN A 9 11.29 9.54 -6.42
CA GLN A 9 11.70 10.37 -7.56
C GLN A 9 11.29 11.85 -7.42
N PHE A 10 10.25 12.14 -6.63
CA PHE A 10 9.74 13.50 -6.42
C PHE A 10 10.51 14.25 -5.32
N ILE A 11 11.29 13.54 -4.51
CA ILE A 11 11.97 14.09 -3.33
C ILE A 11 13.49 14.05 -3.50
N TRP A 12 14.03 12.97 -4.07
CA TRP A 12 15.48 12.77 -4.19
C TRP A 12 15.90 12.62 -5.65
N SER A 13 16.86 13.45 -6.07
CA SER A 13 17.46 13.39 -7.41
C SER A 13 18.07 12.02 -7.73
N TRP A 14 18.70 11.37 -6.74
CA TRP A 14 19.28 10.05 -6.93
C TRP A 14 18.25 9.00 -7.39
N PHE A 15 17.03 9.05 -6.84
CA PHE A 15 15.94 8.14 -7.23
C PHE A 15 15.48 8.39 -8.67
N LYS A 16 15.51 9.66 -9.10
CA LYS A 16 15.19 10.05 -10.47
C LYS A 16 16.26 9.58 -11.47
N ASP A 17 17.53 9.62 -11.07
CA ASP A 17 18.66 9.28 -11.94
C ASP A 17 18.95 7.77 -12.01
N HIS A 18 18.47 6.97 -11.05
CA HIS A 18 18.72 5.52 -10.97
C HIS A 18 17.44 4.65 -10.95
N PRO A 19 16.51 4.80 -11.92
CA PRO A 19 15.25 4.07 -11.92
C PRO A 19 15.44 2.54 -12.05
N LEU A 20 16.44 2.09 -12.81
CA LEU A 20 16.73 0.65 -12.97
C LEU A 20 17.17 0.00 -11.66
N THR A 21 17.96 0.69 -10.85
CA THR A 21 18.37 0.21 -9.53
C THR A 21 17.17 0.11 -8.59
N LEU A 22 16.25 1.08 -8.67
CA LEU A 22 14.98 1.01 -7.93
C LEU A 22 14.13 -0.19 -8.35
N CYS A 23 14.10 -0.55 -9.63
CA CYS A 23 13.42 -1.76 -10.11
C CYS A 23 13.99 -3.04 -9.50
N LEU A 24 15.31 -3.13 -9.27
CA LEU A 24 15.92 -4.29 -8.63
C LEU A 24 15.44 -4.49 -7.19
N PHE A 25 15.19 -3.40 -6.45
CA PHE A 25 14.53 -3.48 -5.14
C PHE A 25 13.08 -3.94 -5.23
N GLY A 26 12.48 -3.97 -6.43
CA GLY A 26 11.14 -4.51 -6.67
C GLY A 26 11.11 -6.03 -6.58
N VAL A 27 12.19 -6.72 -6.93
CA VAL A 27 12.28 -8.18 -6.90
C VAL A 27 11.98 -8.76 -5.50
N PRO A 28 12.65 -8.33 -4.41
CA PRO A 28 12.33 -8.83 -3.08
C PRO A 28 10.92 -8.41 -2.64
N VAL A 29 10.44 -7.24 -3.05
CA VAL A 29 9.07 -6.78 -2.73
C VAL A 29 8.03 -7.69 -3.39
N SER A 30 8.23 -8.07 -4.65
CA SER A 30 7.37 -9.02 -5.37
C SER A 30 7.34 -10.39 -4.68
N TYR A 31 8.50 -10.90 -4.26
CA TYR A 31 8.56 -12.16 -3.51
C TYR A 31 7.79 -12.09 -2.19
N LEU A 32 7.98 -11.02 -1.40
CA LEU A 32 7.23 -10.81 -0.17
C LEU A 32 5.72 -10.71 -0.42
N TYR A 33 5.30 -10.07 -1.52
CA TYR A 33 3.89 -9.99 -1.91
C TYR A 33 3.30 -11.38 -2.21
N ILE A 34 4.01 -12.21 -2.96
CA ILE A 34 3.58 -13.59 -3.27
C ILE A 34 3.37 -14.37 -1.96
N VAL A 35 4.35 -14.31 -1.05
CA VAL A 35 4.30 -14.97 0.25
C VAL A 35 3.13 -14.43 1.11
N ALA A 36 2.96 -13.11 1.17
CA ALA A 36 1.86 -12.48 1.91
C ALA A 36 0.48 -12.88 1.36
N THR A 37 0.34 -12.97 0.03
CA THR A 37 -0.92 -13.41 -0.59
C THR A 37 -1.22 -14.87 -0.30
N LYS A 38 -0.19 -15.74 -0.26
CA LYS A 38 -0.34 -17.14 0.12
C LYS A 38 -0.87 -17.28 1.55
N TYR A 39 -0.22 -16.63 2.51
CA TYR A 39 -0.66 -16.69 3.91
C TYR A 39 -2.04 -16.05 4.13
N SER A 40 -2.35 -14.98 3.39
CA SER A 40 -3.69 -14.39 3.45
C SER A 40 -4.75 -15.36 2.94
N PHE A 41 -4.48 -16.06 1.82
CA PHE A 41 -5.39 -17.06 1.28
C PHE A 41 -5.65 -18.22 2.25
N GLU A 42 -4.59 -18.74 2.88
CA GLU A 42 -4.70 -19.78 3.91
C GLU A 42 -5.47 -19.29 5.15
N ALA A 43 -5.22 -18.06 5.61
CA ALA A 43 -5.88 -17.48 6.79
C ALA A 43 -7.38 -17.19 6.57
N PHE A 44 -7.80 -16.93 5.34
CA PHE A 44 -9.18 -16.61 4.98
C PHE A 44 -9.94 -17.78 4.35
N ASN A 45 -9.59 -19.03 4.66
CA ASN A 45 -10.26 -20.24 4.16
C ASN A 45 -10.36 -20.27 2.62
N GLU A 46 -9.24 -20.07 1.93
CA GLU A 46 -9.17 -20.11 0.47
C GLU A 46 -9.97 -18.99 -0.23
N LEU A 47 -10.27 -17.90 0.49
CA LEU A 47 -10.89 -16.71 -0.07
C LEU A 47 -9.82 -15.68 -0.46
N LEU A 48 -9.83 -15.27 -1.74
CA LEU A 48 -8.89 -14.28 -2.27
C LEU A 48 -9.26 -12.84 -1.92
N TRP A 49 -10.55 -12.54 -1.80
CA TRP A 49 -11.04 -11.16 -1.60
C TRP A 49 -10.61 -10.53 -0.28
N PRO A 50 -10.75 -11.20 0.90
CA PRO A 50 -10.38 -10.61 2.17
C PRO A 50 -8.90 -10.21 2.22
N GLY A 51 -8.01 -11.03 1.66
CA GLY A 51 -6.58 -10.74 1.57
C GLY A 51 -6.27 -9.48 0.73
N ARG A 52 -7.03 -9.23 -0.35
CA ARG A 52 -6.85 -8.02 -1.17
C ARG A 52 -7.28 -6.76 -0.43
N PHE A 53 -8.39 -6.81 0.32
CA PHE A 53 -8.85 -5.69 1.13
C PHE A 53 -7.92 -5.40 2.32
N LEU A 54 -7.33 -6.44 2.91
CA LEU A 54 -6.29 -6.29 3.92
C LEU A 54 -5.06 -5.56 3.34
N GLY A 55 -4.60 -5.99 2.16
CA GLY A 55 -3.51 -5.32 1.45
C GLY A 55 -3.83 -3.86 1.11
N PHE A 56 -5.07 -3.58 0.68
CA PHE A 56 -5.55 -2.23 0.42
C PHE A 56 -5.54 -1.36 1.69
N ALA A 57 -6.07 -1.85 2.81
CA ALA A 57 -6.14 -1.11 4.07
C ALA A 57 -4.74 -0.72 4.57
N VAL A 58 -3.82 -1.70 4.63
CA VAL A 58 -2.44 -1.50 5.07
C VAL A 58 -1.70 -0.56 4.11
N GLY A 59 -1.91 -0.73 2.80
CA GLY A 59 -1.34 0.12 1.77
C GLY A 59 -1.78 1.58 1.91
N MET A 60 -3.08 1.83 2.13
CA MET A 60 -3.62 3.17 2.29
C MET A 60 -3.07 3.87 3.54
N ILE A 61 -3.02 3.19 4.68
CA ILE A 61 -2.45 3.76 5.92
C ILE A 61 -0.97 4.13 5.70
N THR A 62 -0.19 3.21 5.14
CA THR A 62 1.25 3.44 4.89
C THR A 62 1.46 4.58 3.90
N PHE A 63 0.65 4.63 2.83
CA PHE A 63 0.72 5.67 1.81
C PHE A 63 0.40 7.04 2.41
N THR A 64 -0.69 7.17 3.16
CA THR A 64 -1.04 8.44 3.83
C THR A 64 0.05 8.91 4.78
N LEU A 65 0.60 8.02 5.60
CA LEU A 65 1.66 8.38 6.54
C LEU A 65 2.91 8.88 5.82
N PHE A 66 3.37 8.16 4.79
CA PHE A 66 4.60 8.54 4.10
C PHE A 66 4.42 9.77 3.24
N THR A 67 3.30 9.92 2.55
CA THR A 67 2.99 11.13 1.80
C THR A 67 2.90 12.35 2.72
N SER A 68 2.28 12.20 3.90
CA SER A 68 2.23 13.30 4.88
C SER A 68 3.59 13.67 5.46
N ILE A 69 4.48 12.69 5.71
CA ILE A 69 5.81 12.94 6.30
C ILE A 69 6.79 13.48 5.27
N PHE A 70 6.88 12.85 4.09
CA PHE A 70 7.95 13.10 3.13
C PHE A 70 7.59 14.11 2.05
N MET A 71 6.33 14.20 1.63
CA MET A 71 5.88 15.19 0.64
C MET A 71 5.30 16.44 1.31
N GLY A 72 5.13 16.45 2.63
CA GLY A 72 4.51 17.56 3.36
C GLY A 72 3.03 17.79 2.97
N GLU A 73 2.44 16.89 2.18
CA GLU A 73 1.03 16.89 1.86
C GLU A 73 0.26 16.39 3.09
N GLY A 74 -0.04 17.33 3.99
CA GLY A 74 -0.86 17.04 5.16
C GLY A 74 -2.19 16.39 4.78
N ILE A 75 -2.81 15.71 5.75
CA ILE A 75 -4.10 15.04 5.55
C ILE A 75 -5.18 16.11 5.31
N ASN A 76 -5.45 16.43 4.05
CA ASN A 76 -6.49 17.35 3.67
C ASN A 76 -7.88 16.70 3.84
N ASN A 77 -8.95 17.50 3.84
CA ASN A 77 -10.31 17.00 4.00
C ASN A 77 -10.71 15.95 2.95
N LYS A 78 -10.18 16.02 1.72
CA LYS A 78 -10.43 15.01 0.67
C LYS A 78 -9.75 13.68 1.01
N THR A 79 -8.53 13.73 1.57
CA THR A 79 -7.80 12.55 2.05
C THR A 79 -8.52 11.90 3.22
N VAL A 80 -9.01 12.68 4.20
CA VAL A 80 -9.81 12.15 5.31
C VAL A 80 -11.05 11.42 4.81
N VAL A 81 -11.83 12.05 3.92
CA VAL A 81 -13.03 11.42 3.34
C VAL A 81 -12.67 10.13 2.61
N SER A 82 -11.58 10.12 1.84
CA SER A 82 -11.12 8.92 1.12
C SER A 82 -10.71 7.79 2.07
N LEU A 83 -10.06 8.11 3.19
CA LEU A 83 -9.69 7.13 4.22
C LEU A 83 -10.91 6.56 4.94
N ILE A 84 -11.92 7.39 5.21
CA ILE A 84 -13.20 6.93 5.79
C ILE A 84 -13.91 5.98 4.81
N LEU A 85 -13.96 6.31 3.52
CA LEU A 85 -14.53 5.43 2.50
C LEU A 85 -13.77 4.10 2.40
N ALA A 86 -12.45 4.14 2.47
CA ALA A 86 -11.62 2.94 2.52
C ALA A 86 -11.94 2.07 3.74
N LEU A 87 -12.14 2.68 4.92
CA LEU A 87 -12.52 1.97 6.14
C LEU A 87 -13.91 1.33 6.02
N ILE A 88 -14.88 2.03 5.43
CA ILE A 88 -16.22 1.50 5.18
C ILE A 88 -16.14 0.28 4.24
N LEU A 89 -15.37 0.37 3.15
CA LEU A 89 -15.17 -0.75 2.23
C LEU A 89 -14.59 -1.98 2.93
N VAL A 90 -13.57 -1.80 3.78
CA VAL A 90 -12.99 -2.90 4.57
C VAL A 90 -14.02 -3.46 5.54
N SER A 91 -14.81 -2.60 6.20
CA SER A 91 -15.85 -3.01 7.15
C SER A 91 -16.92 -3.88 6.48
N ILE A 92 -17.36 -3.52 5.27
CA ILE A 92 -18.29 -4.35 4.49
C ILE A 92 -17.70 -5.73 4.27
N GLN A 93 -16.43 -5.82 3.86
CA GLN A 93 -15.79 -7.10 3.52
C GLN A 93 -15.51 -7.98 4.75
N VAL A 94 -15.43 -7.38 5.94
CA VAL A 94 -15.23 -8.10 7.21
C VAL A 94 -16.56 -8.52 7.85
N PHE A 95 -17.56 -7.64 7.85
CA PHE A 95 -18.80 -7.83 8.62
C PHE A 95 -19.98 -8.34 7.79
N TRP A 96 -19.98 -8.11 6.48
CA TRP A 96 -21.03 -8.60 5.58
C TRP A 96 -20.63 -9.99 5.06
N LYS A 97 -21.35 -11.03 5.51
CA LYS A 97 -21.22 -12.41 5.00
C LYS A 97 -22.14 -12.66 3.81
#